data_AF-A0A084WJP9-F1
#
_entry.id   AF-A0A084WJP9-F1
#
_cell.length_a   1.000
_cell.length_b   1.000
_cell.length_c   1.000
_cell.angle_alpha   90.00
_cell.angle_beta   90.00
_cell.angle_gamma   90.00
#
_symmetry.space_group_name_H-M   'P 1'
#
loop_
_entity.id
_entity.type
_entity.pdbx_description
1 polymer ?
#
loop_
_entity_poly.entity_id
_entity_poly.type
_entity_poly.pdbx_seq_one_letter_code
_entity_poly.pdbx_strand_id
1 'polypeptide(L)'
;MSTFIKRNIKNKGARKRKQSSDSDEGEEESSVVVTHDKRKKANPNVQSTTAVRKAQRKSLDANSSNSDEDEASVVVSYKSKRTAQSEGPRDQGATAELEIETETDKDAQAIYQKSIDINKELEGKEDDKVYRGLNNYTQFFKKKDSALGNAASGMVRKGPIRAPANIRSTVRWDYQPDICKDYKETGYCGFGDSCKFLHDRSDYKHGWQLEQEGSSTGKSYAADDSDGDDTKYEIHSDDDELPFKCYICRESFVDPIMTK
;
A
#
# COMPACT_ATOMS: atom_id res chain seq x y z
N MET A 1 34.42 -21.42 -29.72
CA MET A 1 33.17 -21.72 -30.43
C MET A 1 32.34 -22.64 -29.55
N SER A 2 31.46 -22.07 -28.73
CA SER A 2 30.68 -22.84 -27.75
C SER A 2 29.27 -23.10 -28.30
N THR A 3 28.99 -24.35 -28.62
CA THR A 3 27.73 -24.83 -29.21
C THR A 3 26.65 -24.98 -28.14
N PHE A 4 25.55 -24.24 -28.27
CA PHE A 4 24.35 -24.41 -27.45
C PHE A 4 23.55 -25.62 -27.92
N ILE A 5 23.39 -26.63 -27.04
CA ILE A 5 22.53 -27.80 -27.29
C ILE A 5 21.14 -27.52 -26.71
N LYS A 6 20.14 -27.39 -27.58
CA LYS A 6 18.73 -27.18 -27.21
C LYS A 6 18.11 -28.51 -26.77
N ARG A 7 17.80 -28.66 -25.48
CA ARG A 7 17.05 -29.82 -24.95
C ARG A 7 15.56 -29.67 -25.28
N ASN A 8 14.97 -30.71 -25.88
CA ASN A 8 13.55 -30.76 -26.21
C ASN A 8 12.78 -31.41 -25.04
N ILE A 9 12.07 -30.60 -24.25
CA ILE A 9 11.27 -31.08 -23.12
C ILE A 9 9.87 -31.45 -23.62
N LYS A 10 9.58 -32.75 -23.73
CA LYS A 10 8.22 -33.24 -23.97
C LYS A 10 7.44 -33.22 -22.66
N ASN A 11 6.47 -32.31 -22.54
CA ASN A 11 5.50 -32.30 -21.43
C ASN A 11 4.62 -33.56 -21.46
N LYS A 12 5.01 -34.60 -20.71
CA LYS A 12 4.14 -35.73 -20.35
C LYS A 12 3.29 -35.31 -19.15
N GLY A 13 2.12 -34.73 -19.39
CA GLY A 13 1.24 -34.33 -18.28
C GLY A 13 -0.10 -33.69 -18.62
N ALA A 14 -0.57 -33.72 -19.88
CA ALA A 14 -1.91 -33.25 -20.21
C ALA A 14 -2.90 -34.41 -20.19
N ARG A 15 -3.70 -34.52 -19.11
CA ARG A 15 -4.89 -35.39 -19.08
C ARG A 15 -5.86 -34.95 -20.18
N LYS A 16 -6.14 -35.83 -21.14
CA LYS A 16 -7.20 -35.63 -22.14
C LYS A 16 -8.56 -35.67 -21.43
N ARG A 17 -9.36 -34.61 -21.58
CA ARG A 17 -10.76 -34.59 -21.13
C ARG A 17 -11.60 -35.41 -22.11
N LYS A 18 -12.40 -36.33 -21.58
CA LYS A 18 -13.29 -37.26 -22.28
C LYS A 18 -14.26 -36.47 -23.18
N GLN A 19 -14.30 -36.81 -24.48
CA GLN A 19 -15.41 -36.44 -25.36
C GLN A 19 -16.57 -37.42 -25.08
N SER A 20 -17.77 -36.88 -24.85
CA SER A 20 -19.01 -37.65 -24.87
C SER A 20 -19.33 -38.01 -26.31
N SER A 21 -19.51 -39.30 -26.55
CA SER A 21 -20.07 -39.88 -27.78
C SER A 21 -21.55 -39.52 -27.86
N ASP A 22 -21.95 -38.89 -28.96
CA ASP A 22 -23.29 -39.10 -29.50
C ASP A 22 -23.12 -39.42 -30.98
N SER A 23 -23.67 -40.56 -31.37
CA SER A 23 -23.60 -41.12 -32.71
C SER A 23 -24.75 -40.53 -33.52
N ASP A 24 -24.45 -39.94 -34.66
CA ASP A 24 -25.41 -39.95 -35.77
C ASP A 24 -24.64 -39.92 -37.10
N GLU A 25 -24.92 -40.92 -37.94
CA GLU A 25 -24.44 -41.04 -39.31
C GLU A 25 -25.46 -40.40 -40.24
N GLY A 26 -25.05 -39.53 -41.17
CA GLY A 26 -25.92 -39.15 -42.28
C GLY A 26 -25.64 -37.80 -42.94
N GLU A 27 -24.86 -37.88 -44.02
CA GLU A 27 -25.03 -37.12 -45.28
C GLU A 27 -24.66 -35.63 -45.35
N GLU A 28 -24.42 -35.22 -46.59
CA GLU A 28 -23.50 -34.19 -47.04
C GLU A 28 -24.19 -32.83 -47.23
N GLU A 29 -23.38 -31.77 -47.40
CA GLU A 29 -23.67 -30.49 -48.08
C GLU A 29 -23.98 -29.18 -47.28
N SER A 30 -23.22 -28.15 -47.69
CA SER A 30 -23.39 -26.69 -47.50
C SER A 30 -22.77 -25.98 -46.27
N SER A 31 -21.98 -24.95 -46.57
CA SER A 31 -21.25 -24.08 -45.65
C SER A 31 -22.11 -22.90 -45.18
N VAL A 32 -22.45 -22.84 -43.89
CA VAL A 32 -22.97 -21.63 -43.24
C VAL A 32 -22.12 -21.31 -42.01
N VAL A 33 -21.44 -20.17 -42.04
CA VAL A 33 -20.62 -19.69 -40.92
C VAL A 33 -21.51 -19.02 -39.88
N VAL A 34 -21.82 -19.72 -38.79
CA VAL A 34 -22.47 -19.12 -37.60
C VAL A 34 -21.39 -18.63 -36.64
N THR A 35 -21.26 -17.30 -36.49
CA THR A 35 -20.35 -16.71 -35.50
C THR A 35 -21.01 -16.70 -34.12
N HIS A 36 -20.55 -17.53 -33.20
CA HIS A 36 -20.93 -17.42 -31.79
C HIS A 36 -20.15 -16.29 -31.11
N ASP A 37 -20.86 -15.30 -30.59
CA ASP A 37 -20.29 -14.24 -29.74
C ASP A 37 -19.68 -14.82 -28.47
N LYS A 38 -18.35 -14.76 -28.38
CA LYS A 38 -17.61 -15.17 -27.18
C LYS A 38 -17.83 -14.13 -26.08
N ARG A 39 -18.58 -14.48 -25.03
CA ARG A 39 -18.66 -13.69 -23.80
C ARG A 39 -17.25 -13.44 -23.24
N LYS A 40 -16.85 -12.18 -23.11
CA LYS A 40 -15.57 -11.78 -22.51
C LYS A 40 -15.57 -12.19 -21.03
N LYS A 41 -14.60 -13.01 -20.61
CA LYS A 41 -14.39 -13.33 -19.19
C LYS A 41 -13.97 -12.07 -18.44
N ALA A 42 -14.53 -11.86 -17.24
CA ALA A 42 -14.20 -10.74 -16.38
C ALA A 42 -12.73 -10.81 -15.94
N ASN A 43 -11.99 -9.71 -16.06
CA ASN A 43 -10.62 -9.59 -15.62
C ASN A 43 -10.61 -9.16 -14.14
N PRO A 44 -10.00 -9.92 -13.21
CA PRO A 44 -9.94 -9.58 -11.80
C PRO A 44 -9.15 -8.30 -11.48
N ASN A 45 -8.36 -7.79 -12.44
CA ASN A 45 -7.66 -6.49 -12.31
C ASN A 45 -8.51 -5.28 -12.71
N VAL A 46 -9.79 -5.46 -13.04
CA VAL A 46 -10.70 -4.36 -13.38
C VAL A 46 -11.81 -4.31 -12.34
N GLN A 47 -11.66 -3.42 -11.36
CA GLN A 47 -12.73 -3.11 -10.42
C GLN A 47 -13.73 -2.15 -11.09
N SER A 48 -15.00 -2.51 -11.13
CA SER A 48 -16.08 -1.62 -11.54
C SER A 48 -17.11 -1.51 -10.43
N THR A 49 -17.39 -0.29 -9.96
CA THR A 49 -18.48 -0.04 -9.01
C THR A 49 -19.82 -0.06 -9.77
N THR A 50 -20.56 -1.15 -9.62
CA THR A 50 -21.81 -1.39 -10.36
C THR A 50 -22.92 -0.39 -10.00
N ALA A 51 -22.86 0.21 -8.81
CA ALA A 51 -23.90 1.10 -8.27
C ALA A 51 -23.99 2.46 -8.97
N VAL A 52 -22.87 3.04 -9.44
CA VAL A 52 -22.87 4.39 -10.04
C VAL A 52 -23.46 4.40 -11.46
N ARG A 53 -23.43 3.26 -12.16
CA ARG A 53 -23.97 3.15 -13.53
C ARG A 53 -25.50 3.21 -13.61
N LYS A 54 -26.22 2.90 -12.53
CA LYS A 54 -27.70 2.94 -12.52
C LYS A 54 -28.23 4.37 -12.43
N ALA A 55 -27.52 5.26 -11.73
CA ALA A 55 -27.89 6.67 -11.62
C ALA A 55 -27.55 7.48 -12.88
N GLN A 56 -26.38 7.27 -13.49
CA GLN A 56 -25.98 8.01 -14.70
C GLN A 56 -26.75 7.66 -15.97
N ARG A 57 -27.34 6.47 -16.07
CA ARG A 57 -28.18 6.12 -17.23
C ARG A 57 -29.51 6.87 -17.25
N LYS A 58 -30.05 7.25 -16.08
CA LYS A 58 -31.32 8.00 -16.01
C LYS A 58 -31.18 9.46 -16.49
N SER A 59 -29.96 10.01 -16.56
CA SER A 59 -29.70 11.39 -17.00
C SER A 59 -29.18 11.52 -18.44
N LEU A 60 -28.98 10.42 -19.18
CA LEU A 60 -28.45 10.44 -20.55
C LEU A 60 -29.50 10.18 -21.64
N ASP A 61 -30.75 9.83 -21.26
CA ASP A 61 -31.88 9.65 -22.18
C ASP A 61 -32.74 10.92 -22.36
N ALA A 62 -32.23 12.09 -22.01
CA ALA A 62 -32.85 13.38 -22.28
C ALA A 62 -31.99 14.22 -23.23
N ASN A 63 -31.80 13.74 -24.47
CA ASN A 63 -31.37 14.60 -25.57
C ASN A 63 -32.60 15.00 -26.39
N SER A 64 -33.35 15.96 -25.83
CA SER A 64 -34.43 16.68 -26.50
C SER A 64 -34.24 18.16 -26.20
N SER A 65 -33.89 18.92 -27.24
CA SER A 65 -34.26 20.32 -27.44
C SER A 65 -34.01 21.32 -26.31
N ASN A 66 -32.92 22.09 -26.48
CA ASN A 66 -32.85 23.56 -26.44
C ASN A 66 -33.43 24.36 -25.24
N SER A 67 -32.68 25.43 -24.93
CA SER A 67 -33.01 26.61 -24.12
C SER A 67 -32.69 26.53 -22.63
N ASP A 68 -31.95 27.56 -22.23
CA ASP A 68 -31.54 27.99 -20.91
C ASP A 68 -32.63 27.87 -19.85
N GLU A 69 -32.25 27.44 -18.64
CA GLU A 69 -32.55 28.13 -17.39
C GLU A 69 -31.83 27.44 -16.21
N ASP A 70 -31.11 28.27 -15.45
CA ASP A 70 -30.26 27.93 -14.33
C ASP A 70 -31.05 27.40 -13.12
N GLU A 71 -30.98 26.09 -12.87
CA GLU A 71 -31.23 25.51 -11.55
C GLU A 71 -29.96 24.77 -11.13
N ALA A 72 -29.09 25.52 -10.44
CA ALA A 72 -27.81 25.08 -9.95
C ALA A 72 -27.97 23.98 -8.90
N SER A 73 -28.17 22.75 -9.34
CA SER A 73 -27.82 21.58 -8.55
C SER A 73 -26.32 21.70 -8.25
N VAL A 74 -26.00 22.05 -7.00
CA VAL A 74 -24.64 22.16 -6.48
C VAL A 74 -24.07 20.75 -6.29
N VAL A 75 -24.00 19.98 -7.38
CA VAL A 75 -23.29 18.72 -7.42
C VAL A 75 -22.04 18.98 -8.24
N VAL A 76 -20.92 19.13 -7.53
CA VAL A 76 -19.61 19.31 -8.17
C VAL A 76 -19.33 18.08 -9.01
N SER A 77 -19.35 18.24 -10.34
CA SER A 77 -19.00 17.17 -11.28
C SER A 77 -17.57 17.37 -11.77
N TYR A 78 -16.71 16.39 -11.49
CA TYR A 78 -15.34 16.36 -12.01
C TYR A 78 -15.35 15.75 -13.42
N LYS A 79 -15.40 16.60 -14.45
CA LYS A 79 -15.29 16.16 -15.84
C LYS A 79 -13.88 15.62 -16.11
N SER A 80 -13.77 14.45 -16.74
CA SER A 80 -12.48 13.87 -17.10
C SER A 80 -11.79 14.69 -18.21
N LYS A 81 -10.46 14.64 -18.27
CA LYS A 81 -9.67 15.34 -19.30
C LYS A 81 -9.84 14.75 -20.72
N ARG A 82 -10.53 13.58 -20.85
CA ARG A 82 -10.77 12.83 -22.11
C ARG A 82 -9.52 12.64 -22.98
N THR A 83 -8.34 12.52 -22.36
CA THR A 83 -7.06 12.25 -23.02
C THR A 83 -6.81 10.76 -23.15
N ALA A 84 -6.13 10.33 -24.22
CA ALA A 84 -5.76 8.92 -24.43
C ALA A 84 -4.53 8.47 -23.62
N GLN A 85 -3.76 9.41 -23.06
CA GLN A 85 -2.59 9.11 -22.23
C GLN A 85 -3.04 8.55 -20.87
N SER A 86 -2.33 7.53 -20.38
CA SER A 86 -2.52 6.99 -19.04
C SER A 86 -2.18 8.02 -17.98
N GLU A 87 -2.85 7.94 -16.83
CA GLU A 87 -2.53 8.77 -15.68
C GLU A 87 -1.21 8.31 -15.03
N GLY A 88 -0.36 9.27 -14.68
CA GLY A 88 0.91 9.04 -13.99
C GLY A 88 2.17 9.06 -14.87
N PRO A 89 3.34 8.88 -14.24
CA PRO A 89 4.63 8.87 -14.91
C PRO A 89 4.79 7.66 -15.87
N ARG A 90 5.52 7.86 -16.98
CA ARG A 90 5.75 6.81 -18.00
C ARG A 90 6.58 5.63 -17.48
N ASP A 91 7.43 5.89 -16.50
CA ASP A 91 8.37 4.97 -15.87
C ASP A 91 7.75 4.20 -14.69
N GLN A 92 6.46 4.39 -14.40
CA GLN A 92 5.74 3.74 -13.28
C GLN A 92 6.42 3.95 -11.91
N GLY A 93 7.15 5.06 -11.74
CA GLY A 93 7.85 5.40 -10.49
C GLY A 93 9.22 4.74 -10.31
N ALA A 94 9.84 4.23 -11.39
CA ALA A 94 11.20 3.68 -11.33
C ALA A 94 12.26 4.74 -11.02
N THR A 95 12.04 6.00 -11.44
CA THR A 95 12.92 7.14 -11.12
C THR A 95 12.27 8.06 -10.08
N ALA A 96 11.46 7.51 -9.17
CA ALA A 96 10.91 8.29 -8.08
C ALA A 96 12.04 8.78 -7.15
N GLU A 97 12.14 10.10 -6.98
CA GLU A 97 13.03 10.73 -6.02
C GLU A 97 12.29 10.95 -4.69
N LEU A 98 12.99 10.81 -3.57
CA LEU A 98 12.45 11.09 -2.25
C LEU A 98 12.49 12.59 -1.93
N GLU A 99 11.37 13.27 -2.16
CA GLU A 99 11.17 14.71 -1.90
C GLU A 99 10.70 15.00 -0.46
N ILE A 100 11.11 14.19 0.51
CA ILE A 100 10.75 14.39 1.94
C ILE A 100 11.66 15.45 2.57
N GLU A 101 12.91 15.55 2.11
CA GLU A 101 13.91 16.50 2.61
C GLU A 101 13.92 17.80 1.79
N THR A 102 14.73 18.76 2.24
CA THR A 102 14.95 20.01 1.51
C THR A 102 15.49 19.75 0.11
N GLU A 103 14.98 20.50 -0.87
CA GLU A 103 15.46 20.48 -2.26
C GLU A 103 16.99 20.59 -2.35
N THR A 104 17.58 19.93 -3.34
CA THR A 104 19.03 19.81 -3.54
C THR A 104 19.77 21.15 -3.65
N ASP A 105 19.11 22.20 -4.15
CA ASP A 105 19.72 23.52 -4.34
C ASP A 105 19.69 24.41 -3.08
N LYS A 106 18.78 24.10 -2.16
CA LYS A 106 18.50 24.86 -0.94
C LYS A 106 18.99 24.16 0.32
N ASP A 107 19.46 22.92 0.21
CA ASP A 107 19.99 22.19 1.35
C ASP A 107 21.26 22.85 1.93
N ALA A 108 21.60 22.44 3.15
CA ALA A 108 22.76 22.95 3.85
C ALA A 108 24.11 22.55 3.20
N GLN A 109 24.14 21.54 2.34
CA GLN A 109 25.33 21.15 1.56
C GLN A 109 25.56 22.12 0.40
N ALA A 110 24.51 22.48 -0.35
CA ALA A 110 24.55 23.41 -1.47
C ALA A 110 24.86 24.83 -0.98
N ILE A 111 24.29 25.26 0.14
CA ILE A 111 24.64 26.56 0.76
C ILE A 111 26.13 26.58 1.13
N TYR A 112 26.65 25.48 1.64
CA TYR A 112 28.06 25.38 2.01
C TYR A 112 28.99 25.36 0.79
N GLN A 113 28.62 24.65 -0.28
CA GLN A 113 29.34 24.70 -1.56
C GLN A 113 29.42 26.13 -2.09
N LYS A 114 28.27 26.82 -2.16
CA LYS A 114 28.18 28.24 -2.53
C LYS A 114 29.10 29.11 -1.69
N SER A 115 29.17 28.88 -0.37
CA SER A 115 30.08 29.63 0.52
C SER A 115 31.56 29.36 0.25
N ILE A 116 31.94 28.13 -0.12
CA ILE A 116 33.33 27.79 -0.48
C ILE A 116 33.70 28.48 -1.79
N ASP A 117 32.82 28.43 -2.77
CA ASP A 117 33.04 29.02 -4.09
C ASP A 117 33.21 30.54 -3.99
N ILE A 118 32.35 31.21 -3.21
CA ILE A 118 32.46 32.66 -2.95
C ILE A 118 33.77 33.00 -2.22
N ASN A 119 34.15 32.24 -1.19
CA ASN A 119 35.39 32.50 -0.46
C ASN A 119 36.63 32.26 -1.33
N LYS A 120 36.58 31.30 -2.27
CA LYS A 120 37.64 31.05 -3.25
C LYS A 120 37.76 32.18 -4.26
N GLU A 121 36.65 32.75 -4.71
CA GLU A 121 36.64 33.90 -5.61
C GLU A 121 37.15 35.21 -4.96
N LEU A 122 37.01 35.33 -3.64
CA LEU A 122 37.48 36.48 -2.86
C LEU A 122 38.91 36.35 -2.38
N GLU A 123 39.51 35.18 -2.56
CA GLU A 123 40.89 34.97 -2.17
C GLU A 123 41.83 35.90 -2.95
N GLY A 124 42.50 36.80 -2.23
CA GLY A 124 43.43 37.77 -2.80
C GLY A 124 42.81 39.08 -3.28
N LYS A 125 41.48 39.27 -3.12
CA LYS A 125 40.82 40.57 -3.35
C LYS A 125 40.76 41.38 -2.07
N GLU A 126 40.80 42.71 -2.20
CA GLU A 126 40.57 43.62 -1.07
C GLU A 126 39.11 43.55 -0.60
N ASP A 127 38.87 44.02 0.62
CA ASP A 127 37.54 43.93 1.23
C ASP A 127 36.58 44.97 0.64
N ASP A 128 35.71 44.52 -0.27
CA ASP A 128 34.71 45.34 -0.96
C ASP A 128 33.64 45.95 -0.02
N LYS A 129 33.57 45.54 1.26
CA LYS A 129 32.51 45.91 2.24
C LYS A 129 31.07 45.58 1.79
N VAL A 130 30.90 44.85 0.70
CA VAL A 130 29.61 44.38 0.22
C VAL A 130 29.20 43.12 0.99
N TYR A 131 28.03 43.18 1.63
CA TYR A 131 27.50 42.03 2.36
C TYR A 131 27.02 40.93 1.40
N ARG A 132 27.70 39.77 1.43
CA ARG A 132 27.40 38.59 0.60
C ARG A 132 26.66 37.48 1.35
N GLY A 133 26.12 37.78 2.53
CA GLY A 133 25.38 36.84 3.36
C GLY A 133 26.13 36.37 4.61
N LEU A 134 25.38 35.82 5.56
CA LEU A 134 25.86 35.52 6.92
C LEU A 134 27.00 34.47 6.94
N ASN A 135 27.01 33.56 5.98
CA ASN A 135 27.99 32.47 5.90
C ASN A 135 29.29 32.88 5.17
N ASN A 136 29.29 34.05 4.52
CA ASN A 136 30.31 34.49 3.57
C ASN A 136 31.19 35.63 4.11
N TYR A 137 31.27 35.78 5.43
CA TYR A 137 32.30 36.63 6.04
C TYR A 137 33.70 36.09 5.72
N THR A 138 34.71 36.96 5.73
CA THR A 138 36.09 36.64 5.34
C THR A 138 36.65 35.52 6.22
N GLN A 139 36.90 34.36 5.62
CA GLN A 139 37.54 33.22 6.27
C GLN A 139 39.00 33.15 5.87
N PHE A 140 39.91 33.40 6.82
CA PHE A 140 41.36 33.32 6.59
C PHE A 140 41.90 31.88 6.59
N PHE A 141 41.09 30.92 7.08
CA PHE A 141 41.46 29.52 7.15
C PHE A 141 40.64 28.70 6.15
N LYS A 142 41.30 28.17 5.14
CA LYS A 142 40.67 27.20 4.24
C LYS A 142 40.48 25.88 4.97
N LYS A 143 39.23 25.41 5.00
CA LYS A 143 38.94 24.03 5.39
C LYS A 143 39.50 23.12 4.30
N LYS A 144 40.53 22.34 4.63
CA LYS A 144 41.19 21.42 3.69
C LYS A 144 40.29 20.22 3.40
N ASP A 145 40.41 19.71 2.18
CA ASP A 145 39.85 18.42 1.81
C ASP A 145 40.52 17.32 2.64
N SER A 146 39.74 16.31 3.02
CA SER A 146 40.24 15.13 3.72
C SER A 146 40.41 13.98 2.74
N ALA A 147 41.17 12.95 3.10
CA ALA A 147 41.28 11.72 2.29
C ALA A 147 39.91 11.04 2.03
N LEU A 148 38.90 11.36 2.85
CA LEU A 148 37.52 10.86 2.75
C LEU A 148 36.63 11.68 1.78
N GLY A 149 37.16 12.76 1.19
CA GLY A 149 36.48 13.54 0.16
C GLY A 149 36.65 15.05 0.31
N ASN A 150 35.99 15.77 -0.60
CA ASN A 150 36.01 17.23 -0.64
C ASN A 150 35.41 17.81 0.65
N ALA A 151 35.84 19.01 1.04
CA ALA A 151 35.34 19.74 2.22
C ALA A 151 33.82 19.91 2.21
N ALA A 152 33.19 19.91 1.02
CA ALA A 152 31.75 20.00 0.81
C ALA A 152 31.01 18.66 0.74
N SER A 153 31.71 17.53 0.80
CA SER A 153 31.08 16.20 0.84
C SER A 153 30.49 15.92 2.22
N GLY A 154 29.35 15.22 2.26
CA GLY A 154 28.62 14.89 3.49
C GLY A 154 29.43 14.12 4.54
N MET A 155 30.52 13.44 4.13
CA MET A 155 31.37 12.66 5.04
C MET A 155 32.40 13.51 5.80
N VAL A 156 32.76 14.68 5.26
CA VAL A 156 33.77 15.59 5.82
C VAL A 156 33.12 16.83 6.44
N ARG A 157 32.03 17.29 5.82
CA ARG A 157 31.25 18.44 6.28
C ARG A 157 30.53 18.13 7.60
N LYS A 158 30.46 19.14 8.47
CA LYS A 158 29.65 19.11 9.69
C LYS A 158 28.32 19.82 9.43
N GLY A 159 27.22 19.20 9.87
CA GLY A 159 25.86 19.72 9.71
C GLY A 159 24.92 18.71 9.04
N PRO A 160 23.68 19.10 8.70
CA PRO A 160 22.69 18.23 8.09
C PRO A 160 23.21 17.62 6.78
N ILE A 161 23.20 16.30 6.66
CA ILE A 161 23.69 15.58 5.47
C ILE A 161 22.52 15.33 4.54
N ARG A 162 22.74 15.49 3.23
CA ARG A 162 21.75 15.18 2.20
C ARG A 162 21.45 13.68 2.17
N ALA A 163 20.19 13.30 2.33
CA ALA A 163 19.78 11.91 2.13
C ALA A 163 19.92 11.47 0.65
N PRO A 164 20.13 10.16 0.39
CA PRO A 164 20.12 9.63 -0.97
C PRO A 164 18.71 9.72 -1.57
N ALA A 165 18.59 10.35 -2.75
CA ALA A 165 17.28 10.56 -3.41
C ALA A 165 16.63 9.26 -3.94
N ASN A 166 17.45 8.27 -4.27
CA ASN A 166 17.05 7.06 -5.02
C ASN A 166 16.91 5.80 -4.15
N ILE A 167 16.89 5.93 -2.83
CA ILE A 167 16.83 4.79 -1.91
C ILE A 167 15.65 4.95 -0.97
N ARG A 168 14.69 4.04 -1.04
CA ARG A 168 13.64 3.90 -0.02
C ARG A 168 14.18 3.11 1.18
N SER A 169 14.17 3.71 2.36
CA SER A 169 14.50 3.01 3.60
C SER A 169 13.47 1.92 3.90
N THR A 170 13.95 0.73 4.29
CA THR A 170 13.09 -0.36 4.73
C THR A 170 12.57 -0.06 6.13
N VAL A 171 11.26 0.13 6.26
CA VAL A 171 10.61 0.38 7.55
C VAL A 171 10.17 -0.95 8.15
N ARG A 172 10.55 -1.20 9.40
CA ARG A 172 10.06 -2.32 10.22
C ARG A 172 9.42 -1.74 11.48
N TRP A 173 8.21 -2.17 11.77
CA TRP A 173 7.53 -1.84 13.02
C TRP A 173 8.18 -2.60 14.17
N ASP A 174 8.61 -1.87 15.20
CA ASP A 174 9.10 -2.47 16.44
C ASP A 174 7.97 -2.52 17.46
N TYR A 175 7.38 -3.70 17.63
CA TYR A 175 6.25 -3.92 18.53
C TYR A 175 6.68 -4.22 19.97
N GLN A 176 7.96 -4.44 20.23
CA GLN A 176 8.45 -4.81 21.57
C GLN A 176 8.61 -3.54 22.43
N PRO A 177 7.80 -3.34 23.48
CA PRO A 177 7.95 -2.19 24.35
C PRO A 177 9.05 -2.44 25.39
N ASP A 178 9.93 -1.46 25.59
CA ASP A 178 10.93 -1.48 26.67
C ASP A 178 10.33 -1.00 28.00
N ILE A 179 9.24 -1.62 28.45
CA ILE A 179 8.56 -1.28 29.71
C ILE A 179 8.95 -2.27 30.81
N CYS A 180 9.27 -1.75 32.00
CA CYS A 180 9.58 -2.58 33.15
C CYS A 180 8.34 -3.33 33.61
N LYS A 181 8.34 -4.66 33.44
CA LYS A 181 7.25 -5.54 33.86
C LYS A 181 6.93 -5.39 35.35
N ASP A 182 7.96 -5.47 36.20
CA ASP A 182 7.78 -5.44 37.65
C ASP A 182 7.20 -4.10 38.11
N TYR A 183 7.67 -2.98 37.56
CA TYR A 183 7.15 -1.66 37.88
C TYR A 183 5.72 -1.44 37.36
N LYS A 184 5.41 -1.94 36.16
CA LYS A 184 4.07 -1.82 35.57
C LYS A 184 3.03 -2.57 36.42
N GLU A 185 3.31 -3.83 36.76
CA GLU A 185 2.37 -4.69 37.50
C GLU A 185 2.33 -4.34 38.99
N THR A 186 3.49 -4.21 39.63
CA THR A 186 3.57 -4.11 41.10
C THR A 186 3.75 -2.68 41.61
N GLY A 187 4.27 -1.78 40.76
CA GLY A 187 4.60 -0.40 41.17
C GLY A 187 5.95 -0.29 41.87
N TYR A 188 6.67 -1.40 42.00
CA TYR A 188 7.97 -1.45 42.60
C TYR A 188 8.92 -2.23 41.69
N CYS A 189 9.99 -1.56 41.26
CA CYS A 189 11.09 -2.23 40.58
C CYS A 189 12.21 -2.47 41.60
N GLY A 190 12.65 -3.72 41.76
CA GLY A 190 13.79 -4.03 42.64
C GLY A 190 15.11 -3.38 42.21
N PHE A 191 15.21 -2.96 40.95
CA PHE A 191 16.35 -2.21 40.43
C PHE A 191 16.23 -0.69 40.67
N GLY A 192 15.08 -0.20 41.13
CA GLY A 192 14.82 1.24 41.28
C GLY A 192 15.15 2.01 40.00
N ASP A 193 15.73 3.20 40.15
CA ASP A 193 16.08 4.08 39.02
C ASP A 193 17.24 3.57 38.16
N SER A 194 17.90 2.48 38.54
CA SER A 194 18.95 1.84 37.73
C SER A 194 18.39 0.88 36.66
N CYS A 195 17.06 0.68 36.63
CA CYS A 195 16.42 -0.17 35.64
C CYS A 195 16.61 0.39 34.22
N LYS A 196 17.05 -0.45 33.28
CA LYS A 196 17.19 -0.08 31.86
C LYS A 196 15.84 0.07 31.13
N PHE A 197 14.76 -0.42 31.73
CA PHE A 197 13.42 -0.42 31.15
C PHE A 197 12.61 0.74 31.70
N LEU A 198 11.68 1.25 30.90
CA LEU A 198 10.85 2.40 31.25
C LEU A 198 9.90 2.07 32.41
N HIS A 199 9.91 2.95 33.41
CA HIS A 199 8.99 2.93 34.54
C HIS A 199 7.68 3.64 34.20
N ASP A 200 6.82 2.95 33.44
CA ASP A 200 5.48 3.42 33.09
C ASP A 200 4.40 2.46 33.62
N ARG A 201 3.28 3.02 34.08
CA ARG A 201 2.09 2.29 34.59
C ARG A 201 0.88 2.46 33.69
N SER A 202 1.05 3.04 32.50
CA SER A 202 -0.02 3.14 31.51
C SER A 202 -0.43 1.76 30.96
N ASP A 203 -1.74 1.57 30.76
CA ASP A 203 -2.38 0.34 30.30
C ASP A 203 -3.00 0.47 28.89
N TYR A 204 -2.47 1.39 28.08
CA TYR A 204 -2.91 1.56 26.70
C TYR A 204 -2.69 0.29 25.86
N LYS A 205 -3.63 0.04 24.93
CA LYS A 205 -3.55 -1.07 23.99
C LYS A 205 -2.39 -0.88 23.02
N HIS A 206 -1.70 -1.96 22.70
CA HIS A 206 -0.64 -1.95 21.69
C HIS A 206 -1.21 -1.80 20.27
N GLY A 207 -0.42 -1.27 19.34
CA GLY A 207 -0.86 -1.07 17.96
C GLY A 207 -1.41 -2.34 17.29
N TRP A 208 -0.80 -3.50 17.57
CA TRP A 208 -1.28 -4.80 17.05
C TRP A 208 -2.63 -5.23 17.63
N GLN A 209 -2.94 -4.86 18.88
CA GLN A 209 -4.24 -5.14 19.49
C GLN A 209 -5.32 -4.27 18.84
N LEU A 210 -5.01 -2.99 18.59
CA LEU A 210 -5.92 -2.07 17.89
C LEU A 210 -6.16 -2.49 16.44
N GLU A 211 -5.14 -2.96 15.73
CA GLU A 211 -5.28 -3.48 14.36
C GLU A 211 -6.16 -4.74 14.32
N GLN A 212 -5.98 -5.63 15.29
CA GLN A 212 -6.81 -6.84 15.42
C GLN A 212 -8.27 -6.48 15.72
N GLU A 213 -8.51 -5.62 16.72
CA GLU A 213 -9.84 -5.14 17.08
C GLU A 213 -10.50 -4.45 15.88
N GLY A 214 -9.81 -3.51 15.24
CA GLY A 214 -10.30 -2.82 14.04
C GLY A 214 -10.63 -3.78 12.89
N SER A 215 -9.85 -4.85 12.72
CA SER A 215 -10.08 -5.87 11.69
C SER A 215 -11.24 -6.81 12.02
N SER A 216 -11.43 -7.18 13.29
CA SER A 216 -12.57 -8.00 13.73
C SER A 216 -13.88 -7.23 13.66
N THR A 217 -13.85 -5.98 14.13
CA THR A 217 -14.94 -5.02 14.10
C THR A 217 -15.29 -4.71 12.63
N GLY A 218 -14.32 -4.40 11.78
CA GLY A 218 -14.55 -4.09 10.36
C GLY A 218 -15.19 -5.20 9.50
N LYS A 219 -15.07 -6.48 9.88
CA LYS A 219 -15.82 -7.58 9.21
C LYS A 219 -17.29 -7.64 9.62
N SER A 220 -17.64 -7.21 10.83
CA SER A 220 -19.02 -7.20 11.29
C SER A 220 -19.80 -5.97 10.84
N TYR A 221 -19.17 -4.82 10.59
CA TYR A 221 -19.90 -3.61 10.14
C TYR A 221 -19.90 -3.39 8.61
N ALA A 222 -19.01 -4.03 7.84
CA ALA A 222 -19.03 -3.94 6.36
C ALA A 222 -19.90 -5.02 5.68
N ALA A 223 -20.35 -6.02 6.44
CA ALA A 223 -21.32 -7.03 5.99
C ALA A 223 -22.75 -6.77 6.50
N ASP A 224 -22.96 -5.67 7.25
CA ASP A 224 -24.21 -5.36 7.95
C ASP A 224 -25.02 -4.22 7.30
N ASP A 225 -24.65 -3.82 6.08
CA ASP A 225 -25.48 -2.95 5.22
C ASP A 225 -26.29 -3.79 4.21
N SER A 226 -26.48 -5.09 4.50
CA SER A 226 -27.50 -5.91 3.84
C SER A 226 -28.82 -5.74 4.60
N ASP A 227 -29.42 -4.58 4.39
CA ASP A 227 -30.76 -4.17 4.83
C ASP A 227 -31.82 -5.19 4.37
N GLY A 228 -32.12 -6.19 5.20
CA GLY A 228 -33.24 -7.12 4.97
C GLY A 228 -33.12 -8.56 5.46
N ASP A 229 -32.31 -8.88 6.47
CA ASP A 229 -32.32 -10.21 7.09
C ASP A 229 -32.77 -10.17 8.55
N ASP A 230 -34.09 -10.28 8.76
CA ASP A 230 -34.73 -10.41 10.08
C ASP A 230 -34.31 -11.69 10.83
N THR A 231 -33.59 -12.62 10.20
CA THR A 231 -33.07 -13.83 10.88
C THR A 231 -31.84 -13.56 11.75
N LYS A 232 -31.23 -12.37 11.66
CA LYS A 232 -30.04 -12.02 12.46
C LYS A 232 -30.32 -11.87 13.96
N TYR A 233 -31.55 -11.53 14.34
CA TYR A 233 -31.99 -11.47 15.74
C TYR A 233 -32.78 -12.70 16.17
N GLU A 234 -32.93 -13.70 15.29
CA GLU A 234 -33.32 -15.03 15.72
C GLU A 234 -32.15 -15.59 16.52
N ILE A 235 -32.34 -15.66 17.84
CA ILE A 235 -31.57 -16.58 18.67
C ILE A 235 -31.94 -17.96 18.13
N HIS A 236 -31.14 -18.48 17.18
CA HIS A 236 -31.14 -19.90 16.93
C HIS A 236 -30.85 -20.53 18.29
N SER A 237 -31.85 -21.22 18.84
CA SER A 237 -31.67 -22.08 20.01
C SER A 237 -30.44 -22.91 19.70
N ASP A 238 -29.41 -22.74 20.52
CA ASP A 238 -28.07 -23.33 20.40
C ASP A 238 -28.13 -24.84 20.70
N ASP A 239 -29.09 -25.53 20.06
CA ASP A 239 -29.36 -26.96 20.20
C ASP A 239 -28.46 -27.82 19.28
N ASP A 240 -27.58 -27.19 18.50
CA ASP A 240 -26.71 -27.87 17.53
C ASP A 240 -25.21 -27.85 17.88
N GLU A 241 -24.82 -27.51 19.13
CA GLU A 241 -23.48 -27.81 19.65
C GLU A 241 -23.42 -29.20 20.31
N LEU A 242 -24.27 -30.14 19.86
CA LEU A 242 -24.04 -31.56 20.09
C LEU A 242 -23.13 -32.11 18.98
N PRO A 243 -21.96 -32.70 19.31
CA PRO A 243 -21.08 -33.26 18.30
C PRO A 243 -21.81 -34.33 17.51
N PHE A 244 -21.75 -34.31 16.16
CA PHE A 244 -22.43 -35.23 15.23
C PHE A 244 -22.29 -36.74 15.54
N LYS A 245 -21.35 -37.12 16.41
CA LYS A 245 -21.06 -38.48 16.83
C LYS A 245 -20.86 -38.52 18.34
N CYS A 246 -21.31 -39.59 18.96
CA CYS A 246 -21.10 -39.81 20.39
C CYS A 246 -19.60 -39.80 20.72
N TYR A 247 -19.20 -39.04 21.73
CA TYR A 247 -17.80 -38.93 22.13
C TYR A 247 -17.20 -40.26 22.62
N ILE A 248 -18.05 -41.19 23.08
CA ILE A 248 -17.65 -42.49 23.63
C ILE A 248 -17.43 -43.51 22.50
N CYS A 249 -18.41 -43.71 21.61
CA CYS A 249 -18.33 -44.74 20.56
C CYS A 249 -17.94 -44.20 19.18
N ARG A 250 -17.92 -42.87 18.96
CA ARG A 250 -17.67 -42.22 17.65
C ARG A 250 -18.59 -42.68 16.51
N GLU A 251 -19.72 -43.28 16.87
CA GLU A 251 -20.82 -43.64 15.99
C GLU A 251 -21.94 -42.58 16.09
N SER A 252 -22.92 -42.65 15.18
CA SER A 252 -24.13 -41.82 15.27
C SER A 252 -24.90 -42.16 16.55
N PHE A 253 -25.59 -41.19 17.14
CA PHE A 253 -26.42 -41.45 18.31
C PHE A 253 -27.56 -42.42 17.97
N VAL A 254 -27.58 -43.55 18.67
CA VAL A 254 -28.71 -44.50 18.71
C VAL A 254 -29.23 -44.45 20.14
N ASP A 255 -30.46 -43.97 20.31
CA ASP A 255 -31.12 -43.72 21.60
C ASP A 255 -30.28 -42.90 22.62
N PRO A 256 -30.05 -41.58 22.38
CA PRO A 256 -29.30 -40.74 23.30
C PRO A 256 -30.04 -40.57 24.63
N ILE A 257 -29.29 -40.73 25.73
CA ILE A 257 -29.77 -40.54 27.11
C ILE A 257 -29.20 -39.25 27.69
N MET A 258 -30.07 -38.44 28.31
CA MET A 258 -29.66 -37.22 29.01
C MET A 258 -29.41 -37.50 30.49
N THR A 259 -28.22 -37.17 30.98
CA THR A 259 -27.92 -37.17 32.42
C THR A 259 -28.28 -35.82 33.04
N LYS A 260 -28.60 -35.81 34.33
CA LYS A 260 -28.79 -34.56 35.11
C LYS A 260 -27.50 -33.77 35.27
#